data_AF-A0A3D8P7J2-F1
#
_entry.id   AF-A0A3D8P7J2-F1
#
_cell.length_a   1.000
_cell.length_b   1.000
_cell.length_c   1.000
_cell.angle_alpha   90.00
_cell.angle_beta   90.00
_cell.angle_gamma   90.00
#
_symmetry.space_group_name_H-M   'P 1'
#
loop_
_entity.id
_entity.type
_entity.pdbx_description
1 polymer ?
#
loop_
_entity_poly.entity_id
_entity_poly.type
_entity_poly.pdbx_seq_one_letter_code
_entity_poly.pdbx_strand_id
1 'polypeptide(L)'
;MRVGFLLENGVPFVGPLVSSAAGGRRVVDRWFKACGLQEGGSVLVRAFLVPQHQGRYELVLTAGRKMLLRLPGFDELLAWRLLRAARSKGILVVTPLVGKNRYPLAKLEGLGLVLKCGRRDGKE
;
A
#
# COMPACT_ATOMS: atom_id res chain seq x y z
N MET A 1 -10.94 -8.59 -4.88
CA MET A 1 -10.73 -7.15 -4.57
C MET A 1 -9.83 -6.58 -5.67
N ARG A 2 -10.19 -5.45 -6.31
CA ARG A 2 -9.34 -4.84 -7.34
C ARG A 2 -8.33 -3.89 -6.70
N VAL A 3 -7.10 -3.87 -7.22
CA VAL A 3 -6.06 -2.94 -6.79
C VAL A 3 -6.15 -1.64 -7.59
N GLY A 4 -5.90 -0.53 -6.92
CA GLY A 4 -5.73 0.77 -7.53
C GLY A 4 -4.33 1.30 -7.26
N PHE A 5 -3.81 2.05 -8.23
CA PHE A 5 -2.53 2.72 -8.19
C PHE A 5 -2.71 4.15 -8.71
N LEU A 6 -2.11 5.10 -8.00
CA LEU A 6 -2.08 6.51 -8.35
C LEU A 6 -0.68 7.05 -8.06
N LEU A 7 -0.17 7.87 -8.97
CA LEU A 7 1.04 8.66 -8.72
C LEU A 7 0.62 10.11 -8.54
N GLU A 8 0.95 10.69 -7.39
CA GLU A 8 0.67 12.09 -7.12
C GLU A 8 1.95 12.78 -6.66
N ASN A 9 2.39 13.80 -7.39
CA ASN A 9 3.68 14.47 -7.16
C ASN A 9 4.87 13.48 -7.11
N GLY A 10 4.74 12.36 -7.82
CA GLY A 10 5.67 11.23 -7.86
C GLY A 10 5.60 10.28 -6.66
N VAL A 11 4.76 10.55 -5.66
CA VAL A 11 4.50 9.63 -4.54
C VAL A 11 3.52 8.55 -4.99
N PRO A 12 3.87 7.26 -4.84
CA PRO A 12 2.94 6.19 -5.16
C PRO A 12 1.91 6.00 -4.04
N PHE A 13 0.65 6.03 -4.43
CA PHE A 13 -0.50 5.61 -3.64
C PHE A 13 -1.01 4.28 -4.20
N VAL A 14 -1.19 3.29 -3.33
CA VAL A 14 -1.65 1.96 -3.70
C VAL A 14 -2.63 1.41 -2.69
N GLY A 15 -3.60 0.64 -3.14
CA GLY A 15 -4.54 0.02 -2.22
C GLY A 15 -5.76 -0.56 -2.90
N PRO A 16 -6.73 -1.04 -2.11
CA PRO A 16 -7.96 -1.58 -2.67
C PRO A 16 -8.84 -0.46 -3.24
N LEU A 17 -9.48 -0.75 -4.36
CA LEU A 17 -10.57 0.07 -4.87
C LEU A 17 -11.84 -0.20 -4.07
N VAL A 18 -12.42 0.85 -3.51
CA VAL A 18 -13.66 0.81 -2.71
C VAL A 18 -14.66 1.83 -3.25
N SER A 19 -15.95 1.55 -3.12
CA SER A 19 -17.01 2.42 -3.64
C SER A 19 -17.30 3.63 -2.75
N SER A 20 -16.96 3.58 -1.46
CA SER A 20 -17.29 4.64 -0.48
C SER A 20 -16.19 4.82 0.56
N ALA A 21 -16.12 6.02 1.15
CA ALA A 21 -15.19 6.36 2.21
C ALA A 21 -15.42 5.47 3.46
N ALA A 22 -16.68 5.25 3.86
CA ALA A 22 -17.01 4.32 4.94
C ALA A 22 -16.54 2.88 4.67
N GLY A 23 -16.58 2.43 3.42
CA GLY A 23 -15.97 1.17 2.99
C GLY A 23 -14.45 1.17 3.18
N GLY A 24 -13.80 2.26 2.80
CA GLY A 24 -12.36 2.50 3.01
C GLY A 24 -11.95 2.49 4.48
N ARG A 25 -12.68 3.20 5.36
CA ARG A 25 -12.42 3.23 6.81
C ARG A 25 -12.39 1.83 7.40
N ARG A 26 -13.42 1.02 7.12
CA ARG A 26 -13.50 -0.39 7.56
C ARG A 26 -12.33 -1.26 7.07
N VAL A 27 -11.72 -0.92 5.94
CA VAL A 27 -10.50 -1.60 5.47
C VAL A 27 -9.31 -1.19 6.35
N VAL A 28 -9.12 0.11 6.58
CA VAL A 28 -8.02 0.65 7.40
C VAL A 28 -8.12 0.15 8.84
N ASP A 29 -9.31 0.16 9.44
CA ASP A 29 -9.54 -0.33 10.81
C ASP A 29 -9.10 -1.79 10.97
N ARG A 30 -9.36 -2.62 9.94
CA ARG A 30 -8.90 -4.02 9.93
C ARG A 30 -7.38 -4.12 9.86
N TRP A 31 -6.71 -3.26 9.10
CA TRP A 31 -5.25 -3.22 9.07
C TRP A 31 -4.70 -2.85 10.44
N PHE A 32 -5.21 -1.77 11.04
CA PHE A 32 -4.73 -1.26 12.32
C PHE A 32 -4.91 -2.31 13.44
N LYS A 33 -6.10 -2.94 13.49
CA LYS A 33 -6.39 -4.05 14.39
C LYS A 33 -5.45 -5.24 14.18
N ALA A 34 -5.11 -5.60 12.94
CA ALA A 34 -4.21 -6.71 12.64
C ALA A 34 -2.76 -6.44 13.10
N CYS A 35 -2.31 -5.19 12.97
CA CYS A 35 -0.97 -4.77 13.38
C CYS A 35 -0.84 -4.46 14.88
N GLY A 36 -1.97 -4.27 15.60
CA GLY A 36 -1.94 -3.61 16.90
C GLY A 36 -1.50 -2.14 16.81
N LEU A 37 -1.66 -1.52 15.64
CA LEU A 37 -1.33 -0.11 15.43
C LEU A 37 -2.46 0.77 15.98
N GLN A 38 -2.09 1.76 16.77
CA GLN A 38 -2.94 2.90 17.09
C GLN A 38 -2.63 4.06 16.14
N GLU A 39 -3.55 5.03 16.06
CA GLU A 39 -3.34 6.25 15.29
C GLU A 39 -2.08 6.99 15.77
N GLY A 40 -1.25 7.46 14.83
CA GLY A 40 0.06 8.07 15.13
C GLY A 40 1.18 7.08 15.54
N GLY A 41 0.87 5.79 15.68
CA GLY A 41 1.85 4.74 15.99
C GLY A 41 2.73 4.38 14.79
N SER A 42 3.94 3.87 15.08
CA SER A 42 4.86 3.34 14.06
C SER A 42 5.12 1.85 14.28
N VAL A 43 5.14 1.07 13.20
CA VAL A 43 5.55 -0.34 13.22
C VAL A 43 6.49 -0.61 12.05
N LEU A 44 7.44 -1.53 12.24
CA LEU A 44 8.25 -2.04 11.14
C LEU A 44 7.39 -2.93 10.23
N VAL A 45 7.20 -2.48 8.99
CA VAL A 45 6.48 -3.22 7.95
C VAL A 45 7.46 -3.67 6.88
N ARG A 46 7.36 -4.94 6.48
CA ARG A 46 8.01 -5.46 5.27
C ARG A 46 7.00 -5.47 4.13
N ALA A 47 7.43 -4.97 2.98
CA ALA A 47 6.66 -4.96 1.75
C ALA A 47 7.42 -5.76 0.69
N PHE A 48 6.77 -6.72 0.05
CA PHE A 48 7.36 -7.51 -1.02
C PHE A 48 6.32 -7.88 -2.07
N LEU A 49 6.76 -7.96 -3.32
CA LEU A 49 5.95 -8.42 -4.44
C LEU A 49 6.17 -9.91 -4.62
N VAL A 50 5.11 -10.69 -4.53
CA VAL A 50 5.13 -12.14 -4.72
C VAL A 50 4.62 -12.44 -6.12
N PRO A 51 5.41 -13.09 -7.00
CA PRO A 51 4.93 -13.56 -8.29
C PRO A 51 3.74 -14.50 -8.14
N GLN A 52 2.79 -14.38 -9.05
CA GLN A 52 1.59 -15.21 -9.19
C GLN A 52 1.57 -15.81 -10.60
N HIS A 53 0.58 -16.65 -10.90
CA HIS A 53 0.40 -17.19 -12.24
C HIS A 53 0.19 -16.09 -13.30
N GLN A 54 0.60 -16.36 -14.54
CA GLN A 54 0.37 -15.51 -15.71
C GLN A 54 0.99 -14.10 -15.62
N GLY A 55 2.20 -13.97 -15.04
CA GLY A 55 2.91 -12.68 -15.00
C GLY A 55 2.25 -11.63 -14.08
N ARG A 56 1.37 -12.08 -13.18
CA ARG A 56 0.77 -11.24 -12.15
C ARG A 56 1.62 -11.26 -10.88
N TYR A 57 1.48 -10.23 -10.08
CA TYR A 57 2.15 -10.06 -8.80
C TYR A 57 1.12 -9.68 -7.74
N GLU A 58 1.42 -10.06 -6.52
CA GLU A 58 0.70 -9.67 -5.32
C GLU A 58 1.61 -8.86 -4.42
N LEU A 59 1.18 -7.66 -4.02
CA LEU A 59 1.88 -6.90 -2.99
C LEU A 59 1.45 -7.44 -1.62
N VAL A 60 2.40 -7.92 -0.85
CA VAL A 60 2.20 -8.42 0.51
C VAL A 60 2.87 -7.48 1.50
N LEU A 61 2.13 -7.10 2.54
CA LEU A 61 2.61 -6.32 3.67
C LEU A 61 2.54 -7.15 4.94
N THR A 62 3.65 -7.22 5.67
CA THR A 62 3.73 -7.92 6.96
C THR A 62 4.33 -7.03 8.04
N ALA A 63 3.86 -7.17 9.29
CA ALA A 63 4.54 -6.66 10.48
C ALA A 63 4.95 -7.85 11.35
N GLY A 64 6.25 -8.12 11.43
CA GLY A 64 6.76 -9.35 12.03
C GLY A 64 6.22 -10.60 11.31
N ARG A 65 5.58 -11.50 12.07
CA ARG A 65 4.92 -12.71 11.53
C ARG A 65 3.46 -12.48 11.11
N LYS A 66 2.90 -11.29 11.33
CA LYS A 66 1.51 -10.98 11.00
C LYS A 66 1.39 -10.39 9.61
N MET A 67 0.45 -10.93 8.84
CA MET A 67 0.08 -10.38 7.53
C MET A 67 -0.90 -9.23 7.72
N LEU A 68 -0.60 -8.08 7.12
CA LEU A 68 -1.42 -6.88 7.22
C LEU A 68 -2.37 -6.77 6.04
N LEU A 69 -1.82 -6.99 4.85
CA LEU A 69 -2.52 -6.77 3.61
C LEU A 69 -1.92 -7.63 2.50
N ARG A 70 -2.81 -8.12 1.65
CA ARG A 70 -2.50 -8.68 0.34
C ARG A 70 -3.26 -7.88 -0.72
N LEU A 71 -2.55 -7.36 -1.71
CA LEU A 71 -3.14 -6.69 -2.86
C LEU A 71 -2.77 -7.50 -4.11
N PRO A 72 -3.67 -8.39 -4.58
CA PRO A 72 -3.43 -9.13 -5.81
C PRO A 72 -3.71 -8.26 -7.04
N GLY A 73 -3.11 -8.64 -8.17
CA GLY A 73 -3.51 -8.15 -9.50
C GLY A 73 -2.59 -7.10 -10.12
N PHE A 74 -1.37 -6.92 -9.60
CA PHE A 74 -0.35 -6.15 -10.30
C PHE A 74 0.10 -6.93 -11.54
N ASP A 75 0.13 -6.31 -12.71
CA ASP A 75 1.01 -6.80 -13.78
C ASP A 75 2.46 -6.33 -13.53
N GLU A 76 3.38 -6.90 -14.29
CA GLU A 76 4.80 -6.60 -14.22
C GLU A 76 5.10 -5.10 -14.39
N LEU A 77 4.41 -4.41 -15.30
CA LEU A 77 4.60 -2.99 -15.53
C LEU A 77 4.17 -2.15 -14.32
N LEU A 78 3.02 -2.47 -13.72
CA LEU A 78 2.52 -1.77 -12.54
C LEU A 78 3.41 -2.03 -11.32
N ALA A 79 3.84 -3.29 -11.14
CA ALA A 79 4.78 -3.68 -10.10
C ALA A 79 6.10 -2.89 -10.22
N TRP A 80 6.67 -2.80 -11.42
CA TRP A 80 7.88 -2.03 -11.67
C TRP A 80 7.67 -0.52 -11.42
N ARG A 81 6.57 0.07 -11.88
CA ARG A 81 6.24 1.49 -11.65
C ARG A 81 6.12 1.80 -10.16
N LEU A 82 5.47 0.93 -9.40
CA LEU A 82 5.33 1.04 -7.95
C LEU A 82 6.70 1.06 -7.27
N LEU A 83 7.54 0.06 -7.56
CA LEU A 83 8.88 -0.05 -6.97
C LEU A 83 9.76 1.14 -7.32
N ARG A 84 9.76 1.57 -8.59
CA ARG A 84 10.54 2.71 -9.05
C ARG A 84 10.13 3.99 -8.34
N ALA A 85 8.84 4.29 -8.28
CA ALA A 85 8.33 5.49 -7.63
C ALA A 85 8.61 5.48 -6.11
N ALA A 86 8.38 4.33 -5.46
CA ALA A 86 8.60 4.17 -4.03
C ALA A 86 10.08 4.36 -3.66
N ARG A 87 10.98 3.80 -4.47
CA ARG A 87 12.44 4.00 -4.31
C ARG A 87 12.85 5.44 -4.57
N SER A 88 12.29 6.08 -5.60
CA SER A 88 12.63 7.46 -5.97
C SER A 88 12.20 8.46 -4.89
N LYS A 89 11.03 8.28 -4.28
CA LYS A 89 10.52 9.16 -3.22
C LYS A 89 10.90 8.74 -1.81
N GLY A 90 11.39 7.52 -1.62
CA GLY A 90 11.66 6.96 -0.30
C GLY A 90 10.39 6.66 0.51
N ILE A 91 9.21 6.73 -0.12
CA ILE A 91 7.93 6.48 0.54
C ILE A 91 6.95 5.76 -0.39
N LEU A 92 6.08 4.94 0.21
CA LEU A 92 4.92 4.32 -0.41
C LEU A 92 3.71 4.53 0.50
N VAL A 93 2.63 5.07 -0.06
CA VAL A 93 1.37 5.25 0.69
C VAL A 93 0.42 4.11 0.34
N VAL A 94 0.02 3.35 1.35
CA VAL A 94 -0.95 2.26 1.22
C VAL A 94 -2.29 2.73 1.80
N THR A 95 -3.27 2.94 0.95
CA THR A 95 -4.56 3.51 1.34
C THR A 95 -5.68 3.07 0.38
N PRO A 96 -6.92 2.86 0.85
CA PRO A 96 -8.04 2.63 -0.04
C PRO A 96 -8.21 3.76 -1.05
N LEU A 97 -8.51 3.42 -2.30
CA LEU A 97 -8.83 4.38 -3.36
C LEU A 97 -10.33 4.38 -3.59
N VAL A 98 -10.97 5.52 -3.33
CA VAL A 98 -12.42 5.66 -3.21
C VAL A 98 -13.05 6.14 -4.50
N GLY A 99 -14.13 5.47 -4.91
CA GLY A 99 -14.98 5.86 -6.02
C GLY A 99 -14.33 5.71 -7.40
N LYS A 100 -15.01 6.22 -8.43
CA LYS A 100 -14.56 6.11 -9.83
C LYS A 100 -13.26 6.86 -10.10
N ASN A 101 -13.07 7.99 -9.42
CA ASN A 101 -11.89 8.85 -9.54
C ASN A 101 -10.69 8.34 -8.71
N ARG A 102 -10.87 7.23 -7.97
CA ARG A 102 -9.80 6.58 -7.19
C ARG A 102 -9.13 7.53 -6.20
N TYR A 103 -9.91 8.39 -5.55
CA TYR A 103 -9.37 9.36 -4.60
C TYR A 103 -8.76 8.65 -3.39
N PRO A 104 -7.50 8.93 -3.01
CA PRO A 104 -6.88 8.27 -1.87
C PRO A 104 -7.57 8.65 -0.56
N LEU A 105 -7.97 7.67 0.25
CA LEU A 105 -8.56 7.93 1.56
C LEU A 105 -7.58 8.67 2.49
N ALA A 106 -6.28 8.42 2.33
CA ALA A 106 -5.22 9.16 3.04
C ALA A 106 -5.27 10.67 2.78
N LYS A 107 -5.75 11.10 1.61
CA LYS A 107 -5.92 12.53 1.30
C LYS A 107 -7.25 13.09 1.76
N LEU A 108 -8.30 12.28 1.73
CA LEU A 108 -9.65 12.70 2.15
C LEU A 108 -9.75 12.82 3.66
N GLU A 109 -9.12 11.89 4.40
CA GLU A 109 -9.38 11.69 5.83
C GLU A 109 -8.11 11.44 6.65
N GLY A 110 -6.92 11.48 6.03
CA GLY A 110 -5.67 11.16 6.75
C GLY A 110 -5.46 9.66 7.01
N LEU A 111 -6.30 8.77 6.46
CA LEU A 111 -6.28 7.34 6.77
C LEU A 111 -5.50 6.49 5.77
N GLY A 112 -4.46 5.82 6.25
CA GLY A 112 -3.65 4.88 5.49
C GLY A 112 -2.38 4.49 6.23
N LEU A 113 -1.51 3.75 5.55
CA LEU A 113 -0.17 3.40 6.02
C LEU A 113 0.85 4.14 5.16
N VAL A 114 1.78 4.85 5.80
CA VAL A 114 2.93 5.44 5.11
C VAL A 114 4.14 4.56 5.38
N LEU A 115 4.62 3.89 4.34
CA LEU A 115 5.79 3.04 4.41
C LEU A 115 7.01 3.85 3.99
N LYS A 116 7.94 4.08 4.91
CA LYS A 116 9.25 4.64 4.58
C LYS A 116 10.08 3.55 3.91
N CYS A 117 10.35 3.72 2.62
CA CYS A 117 11.23 2.83 1.89
C CYS A 117 12.66 3.20 2.25
N GLY A 118 13.31 2.39 3.06
CA GLY A 118 14.74 2.57 3.34
C GLY A 118 15.51 2.63 2.02
N ARG A 119 16.42 3.61 1.90
CA ARG A 119 17.54 3.43 0.98
C ARG A 119 18.30 2.23 1.53
N ARG A 120 18.58 1.22 0.69
CA ARG A 120 19.78 0.43 0.94
C ARG A 120 20.94 1.41 0.80
N ASP A 121 21.26 2.12 1.87
CA ASP A 121 22.61 2.63 2.03
C ASP A 121 23.45 1.36 2.10
N GLY A 122 24.24 1.13 1.06
CA GLY A 122 24.99 -0.11 0.86
C GLY A 122 25.96 -0.35 2.00
N LYS A 123 25.48 -1.02 3.04
CA LYS A 123 26.32 -1.82 3.92
C LYS A 123 25.92 -3.26 3.71
N GLU A 124 26.86 -3.95 3.06
CA GLU A 124 26.93 -5.38 2.79
C GLU A 124 26.71 -6.22 4.05
#